data_AF-A0A7J3U6F5-F1
#
_entry.id   AF-A0A7J3U6F5-F1
#
_cell.length_a   1.000
_cell.length_b   1.000
_cell.length_c   1.000
_cell.angle_alpha   90.00
_cell.angle_beta   90.00
_cell.angle_gamma   90.00
#
_symmetry.space_group_name_H-M   'P 1'
#
loop_
_entity.id
_entity.type
_entity.pdbx_description
1 polymer ?
#
loop_
_entity_poly.entity_id
_entity_poly.type
_entity_poly.pdbx_seq_one_letter_code
_entity_poly.pdbx_strand_id
1 'polypeptide(L)' 'MVIHPVLMIAVPLLAAFLTPLLKRVAKQFTFAVLVLNSIFSVLLLAKVYNDGMVYETIAGFSPPIGIYLAV' A
#
# COMPACT_ATOMS: atom_id res chain seq x y z
N MET A 1 -9.95 2.47 -11.83
CA MET A 1 -9.85 2.31 -10.37
C MET A 1 -8.83 3.31 -9.86
N VAL A 2 -9.15 4.08 -8.81
CA VAL A 2 -8.17 4.97 -8.18
C VAL A 2 -7.28 4.08 -7.29
N ILE A 3 -6.07 3.79 -7.76
CA ILE A 3 -5.04 3.12 -6.95
C ILE A 3 -4.33 4.21 -6.15
N HIS A 4 -4.43 4.11 -4.83
CA HIS A 4 -3.76 4.97 -3.86
C HIS A 4 -2.43 4.33 -3.43
N PRO A 5 -1.27 4.92 -3.78
CA PRO A 5 0.04 4.48 -3.29
C PRO A 5 0.10 4.18 -1.80
N VAL A 6 -0.64 4.93 -0.97
CA VAL A 6 -0.76 4.70 0.48
C VAL A 6 -1.16 3.27 0.84
N LEU A 7 -1.92 2.56 0.00
CA LEU A 7 -2.35 1.18 0.28
C LEU A 7 -1.18 0.20 0.34
N MET A 8 -0.07 0.48 -0.38
CA MET A 8 1.14 -0.34 -0.32
C MET A 8 1.81 -0.31 1.05
N ILE A 9 1.53 0.72 1.86
CA ILE A 9 2.05 0.88 3.22
C ILE A 9 1.01 0.42 4.24
N ALA A 10 -0.24 0.88 4.07
CA ALA A 10 -1.30 0.62 5.03
C ALA A 10 -1.65 -0.87 5.15
N VAL A 11 -1.67 -1.61 4.03
CA VAL A 11 -2.08 -3.02 4.04
C VAL A 11 -1.08 -3.93 4.79
N PRO A 12 0.25 -3.89 4.51
CA PRO A 12 1.22 -4.63 5.32
C PRO A 12 1.20 -4.23 6.80
N LEU A 13 1.03 -2.93 7.09
CA LEU A 13 1.01 -2.43 8.47
C LEU A 13 -0.19 -3.00 9.25
N LEU A 14 -1.39 -2.92 8.68
CA LEU A 14 -2.59 -3.52 9.27
C LEU A 14 -2.44 -5.03 9.44
N ALA A 15 -1.87 -5.72 8.44
CA ALA A 15 -1.63 -7.14 8.53
C ALA A 15 -0.66 -7.50 9.66
N ALA A 16 0.41 -6.72 9.86
CA ALA A 16 1.34 -6.92 10.95
C ALA A 16 0.65 -6.83 12.33
N PHE A 17 -0.25 -5.86 12.51
CA PHE A 17 -1.05 -5.73 13.74
C PHE A 17 -2.08 -6.85 13.93
N LEU A 18 -2.65 -7.38 12.85
CA LEU A 18 -3.64 -8.47 12.92
C LEU A 18 -3.01 -9.86 13.11
N THR A 19 -1.77 -10.05 12.67
CA THR A 19 -1.03 -11.32 12.77
C THR A 19 -1.02 -11.93 14.19
N PRO A 20 -0.73 -11.19 15.29
CA PRO A 20 -0.75 -11.75 16.64
C PRO A 20 -2.14 -12.20 17.12
N LEU A 21 -3.23 -11.67 16.55
CA LEU A 21 -4.61 -12.08 16.84
C LEU A 21 -4.97 -13.38 16.11
N LEU A 22 -4.33 -13.66 14.98
CA LEU A 22 -4.64 -14.75 14.05
C LEU A 22 -3.68 -15.95 14.17
N LYS A 23 -3.14 -16.23 15.36
CA LYS A 23 -2.03 -17.19 15.61
C LYS A 23 -2.09 -18.51 14.82
N ARG A 24 -3.27 -19.14 14.70
CA ARG A 24 -3.43 -20.44 13.99
C ARG A 24 -3.34 -20.34 12.47
N VAL A 25 -3.73 -19.19 11.91
CA VAL A 25 -3.80 -18.94 10.45
C VAL A 25 -2.84 -17.85 10.00
N ALA A 26 -1.95 -17.39 10.90
CA ALA A 26 -1.03 -16.29 10.67
C ALA A 26 -0.19 -16.50 9.40
N LYS A 27 0.30 -17.72 9.16
CA LYS A 27 1.09 -18.03 7.97
C LYS A 27 0.29 -17.84 6.67
N GLN A 28 -0.93 -18.38 6.60
CA GLN A 28 -1.80 -18.26 5.43
C GLN A 28 -2.25 -16.80 5.23
N PHE A 29 -2.57 -16.12 6.33
CA PHE A 29 -2.96 -14.71 6.31
C PHE A 29 -1.82 -13.81 5.78
N THR A 30 -0.61 -13.96 6.32
CA THR A 30 0.56 -13.20 5.84
C THR A 30 0.87 -13.52 4.38
N PHE A 31 0.75 -14.78 3.97
CA PHE A 31 0.92 -15.16 2.55
C PHE A 31 -0.11 -14.48 1.65
N ALA A 32 -1.39 -14.48 2.03
CA ALA A 32 -2.44 -13.80 1.28
C ALA A 32 -2.20 -12.29 1.18
N VAL A 33 -1.72 -11.67 2.26
CA VAL A 33 -1.35 -10.24 2.27
C VAL A 33 -0.16 -9.95 1.35
N LEU A 34 0.83 -10.84 1.29
CA LEU A 34 1.97 -10.70 0.37
C LEU A 34 1.51 -10.80 -1.09
N VAL A 35 0.67 -11.80 -1.42
CA VAL A 35 0.10 -11.94 -2.77
C VAL A 35 -0.70 -10.70 -3.15
N LEU A 36 -1.53 -10.19 -2.25
CA LEU A 36 -2.29 -8.96 -2.48
C LEU A 36 -1.37 -7.75 -2.72
N ASN A 37 -0.29 -7.62 -1.96
CA ASN A 37 0.71 -6.56 -2.16
C ASN A 37 1.42 -6.68 -3.50
N SER A 38 1.78 -7.90 -3.94
CA SER A 38 2.37 -8.10 -5.26
C SER A 38 1.43 -7.68 -6.38
N ILE A 39 0.13 -7.97 -6.26
CA ILE A 39 -0.87 -7.50 -7.23
C ILE A 39 -0.92 -5.97 -7.24
N PHE A 40 -0.95 -5.32 -6.08
CA PHE A 40 -0.92 -3.86 -6.01
C PHE A 40 0.37 -3.25 -6.59
N SER A 41 1.53 -3.89 -6.38
CA SER A 41 2.79 -3.46 -6.99
C SER A 41 2.70 -3.44 -8.51
N VAL A 42 2.19 -4.52 -9.12
CA VAL A 42 2.05 -4.62 -10.59
C VAL A 42 1.07 -3.59 -11.13
N LEU A 43 -0.07 -3.40 -10.45
CA LEU A 43 -1.06 -2.41 -10.88
C LEU A 43 -0.55 -0.98 -10.74
N LEU A 44 0.20 -0.68 -9.67
CA LEU A 44 0.80 0.65 -9.47
C LEU A 44 1.89 0.90 -10.51
N LEU A 45 2.73 -0.10 -10.81
CA LEU A 45 3.73 -0.01 -11.87
C LEU A 45 3.07 0.28 -13.23
N ALA A 46 1.99 -0.44 -13.57
CA ALA A 46 1.25 -0.20 -14.79
C ALA A 46 0.66 1.22 -14.84
N LYS A 47 0.19 1.75 -13.71
CA LYS A 47 -0.31 3.12 -13.62
C LYS A 47 0.81 4.15 -13.84
N VAL A 48 1.93 4.01 -13.14
CA VAL A 48 3.08 4.93 -13.29
C VAL A 48 3.64 4.89 -14.71
N TYR A 49 3.66 3.71 -15.33
CA TYR A 49 4.11 3.55 -16.71
C TYR A 49 3.23 4.27 -17.73
N ASN A 50 1.90 4.26 -17.54
CA ASN A 50 0.95 4.87 -18.48
C ASN A 50 0.66 6.35 -18.19
N ASP A 51 0.54 6.74 -16.92
CA ASP A 51 0.06 8.06 -16.50
C ASP A 51 1.20 8.97 -16.00
N GLY A 52 2.40 8.44 -15.80
CA GLY A 52 3.54 9.13 -15.20
C GLY A 52 3.56 9.05 -13.66
N MET A 53 4.45 9.84 -13.03
CA MET A 53 4.64 9.81 -11.59
C MET A 53 3.36 10.15 -10.82
N VAL A 54 3.07 9.38 -9.78
CA VAL A 54 1.90 9.57 -8.92
C VAL A 54 2.35 10.24 -7.63
N TYR A 55 1.83 11.45 -7.39
CA TYR A 55 2.02 12.17 -6.14
C TYR A 55 0.76 12.09 -5.29
N GLU A 56 0.89 11.54 -4.09
CA GLU A 56 -0.20 11.46 -3.11
C GLU A 56 0.17 12.25 -1.85
N THR A 57 -0.69 13.22 -1.50
CA THR A 57 -0.55 14.02 -0.28
C THR A 57 -1.21 13.31 0.89
N ILE A 58 -0.43 12.95 1.90
CA ILE A 58 -0.97 12.30 3.10
C ILE A 58 -1.63 13.37 3.99
N ALA A 59 -2.82 13.03 4.50
CA ALA A 59 -3.56 13.83 5.48
C ALA A 59 -3.94 15.26 5.03
N GLY A 60 -3.88 15.55 3.73
CA GLY A 60 -4.33 16.83 3.15
C GLY A 60 -3.42 18.03 3.40
N PHE A 61 -2.26 17.82 4.04
CA PHE A 61 -1.29 18.90 4.25
C PHE A 61 -0.47 19.11 2.98
N SER A 62 -0.58 20.30 2.37
CA SER A 62 0.26 20.66 1.22
C SER A 62 1.72 20.89 1.65
N PRO A 63 2.71 20.84 0.74
CA PRO A 63 4.10 21.02 1.10
C PRO A 63 4.33 22.50 1.49
N PRO A 64 5.34 22.82 2.31
CA PRO A 64 6.44 21.96 2.76
C PRO A 64 6.17 21.17 4.05
N ILE A 65 5.01 21.36 4.69
CA ILE A 65 4.72 20.77 6.01
C ILE A 65 4.19 19.33 5.88
N GLY A 66 3.47 19.03 4.79
CA GLY A 66 2.89 17.72 4.57
C GLY A 66 3.84 16.67 3.98
N ILE A 67 3.43 15.40 4.11
CA ILE A 67 4.17 14.25 3.57
C ILE A 67 3.64 13.93 2.17
N TYR A 68 4.57 13.85 1.21
CA TYR A 68 4.31 13.47 -0.16
C TYR A 68 4.82 12.06 -0.42
N LEU A 69 3.92 11.16 -0.80
CA LEU A 69 4.31 9.90 -1.42
C LEU A 69 4.47 10.13 -2.92
N ALA A 70 5.69 9.93 -3.41
CA ALA A 70 6.00 9.91 -4.83
C ALA A 70 6.31 8.48 -5.24
N VAL A 71 5.56 7.95 -6.20
CA VAL A 71 5.78 6.62 -6.79
C VAL A 71 5.74 6.68 -8.31
#